data_AF-A0A2V9W9Y4-F1
#
_entry.id   AF-A0A2V9W9Y4-F1
#
_cell.length_a   1.000
_cell.length_b   1.000
_cell.length_c   1.000
_cell.angle_alpha   90.00
_cell.angle_beta   90.00
_cell.angle_gamma   90.00
#
_symmetry.space_group_name_H-M   'P 1'
#
loop_
_entity.id
_entity.type
_entity.pdbx_description
1 polymer ?
#
loop_
_entity_poly.entity_id
_entity_poly.type
_entity_poly.pdbx_seq_one_letter_code
_entity_poly.pdbx_strand_id
1 'polypeptide(L)'
;MDFRAEGVYTDPPIGGNVGSGFFYYNPTWISGFTNAGNLMGHWVGREGQGVQAWTTYWLSPRNKLQFQFRHLKVSREFILNGGTLADASVRADLWARSKFSLTAAVQYEAWTFPVIAPTRQSNIASSLQLTFWPKGFSRGNPSQ
;
A
#
# COMPACT_ATOMS: atom_id res chain seq x y z
N MET A 1 20.44 -7.82 2.91
CA MET A 1 19.00 -7.95 2.59
C MET A 1 18.21 -7.46 3.79
N ASP A 2 16.97 -7.06 3.59
CA ASP A 2 16.06 -6.60 4.66
C ASP A 2 14.71 -7.34 4.54
N PHE A 3 14.15 -7.77 5.67
CA PHE A 3 12.86 -8.47 5.75
C PHE A 3 12.05 -7.89 6.90
N ARG A 4 10.77 -7.62 6.64
CA ARG A 4 9.80 -7.13 7.62
C ARG A 4 8.47 -7.84 7.40
N ALA A 5 7.83 -8.24 8.49
CA ALA A 5 6.47 -8.73 8.49
C ALA A 5 5.68 -8.10 9.64
N GLU A 6 4.42 -7.80 9.39
CA GLU A 6 3.52 -7.16 10.35
C GLU A 6 2.14 -7.77 10.26
N GLY A 7 1.56 -8.07 11.41
CA GLY A 7 0.17 -8.48 11.57
C GLY A 7 -0.57 -7.49 12.43
N VAL A 8 -1.80 -7.17 12.05
CA VAL A 8 -2.65 -6.20 12.74
C VAL A 8 -4.10 -6.65 12.73
N TYR A 9 -4.85 -6.22 13.74
CA TYR A 9 -6.28 -6.45 13.81
C TYR A 9 -6.98 -5.26 14.47
N THR A 10 -8.16 -4.95 13.95
CA THR A 10 -9.18 -4.05 14.53
C THR A 10 -10.53 -4.78 14.67
N ASP A 11 -10.53 -6.09 14.42
CA ASP A 11 -11.56 -7.06 14.79
C ASP A 11 -11.03 -7.85 16.00
N PRO A 12 -11.28 -7.38 17.23
CA PRO A 12 -10.70 -7.97 18.42
C PRO A 12 -11.36 -9.33 18.74
N PRO A 13 -10.57 -10.36 19.07
CA PRO A 13 -11.08 -11.72 19.30
C PRO A 13 -12.00 -11.86 20.53
N ILE A 14 -12.12 -10.82 21.36
CA ILE A 14 -13.11 -10.74 22.45
C ILE A 14 -14.54 -10.44 21.96
N GLY A 15 -14.78 -10.46 20.64
CA GLY A 15 -16.09 -10.69 20.03
C GLY A 15 -17.17 -9.69 20.45
N GLY A 16 -17.15 -8.50 19.87
CA GLY A 16 -18.31 -7.61 19.90
C GLY A 16 -18.67 -6.98 21.25
N ASN A 17 -17.89 -7.19 22.33
CA ASN A 17 -18.17 -6.57 23.64
C ASN A 17 -18.05 -5.03 23.64
N VAL A 18 -17.45 -4.46 22.57
CA VAL A 18 -17.38 -3.01 22.30
C VAL A 18 -18.31 -2.57 21.16
N GLY A 19 -19.05 -3.50 20.54
CA GLY A 19 -19.91 -3.27 19.38
C GLY A 19 -19.19 -3.39 18.03
N SER A 20 -19.90 -3.88 17.01
CA SER A 20 -19.36 -4.05 15.66
C SER A 20 -18.97 -2.70 15.05
N GLY A 21 -17.74 -2.61 14.53
CA GLY A 21 -17.20 -1.40 13.94
C GLY A 21 -16.66 -0.40 14.96
N PHE A 22 -16.43 -0.77 16.22
CA PHE A 22 -16.05 0.17 17.28
C PHE A 22 -14.80 1.00 16.96
N PHE A 23 -13.74 0.36 16.44
CA PHE A 23 -12.55 1.09 16.02
C PHE A 23 -12.88 2.07 14.90
N TYR A 24 -12.34 3.29 14.99
CA TYR A 24 -12.56 4.39 14.04
C TYR A 24 -14.00 4.89 13.91
N TYR A 25 -14.92 4.40 14.76
CA TYR A 25 -16.25 4.98 14.90
C TYR A 25 -16.20 6.33 15.61
N ASN A 26 -17.09 7.24 15.23
CA ASN A 26 -17.28 8.51 15.95
C ASN A 26 -18.77 8.85 15.98
N PRO A 27 -19.38 9.06 17.16
CA PRO A 27 -20.80 9.42 17.26
C PRO A 27 -21.06 10.91 17.00
N THR A 28 -20.05 11.77 17.17
CA THR A 28 -20.19 13.23 17.04
C THR A 28 -19.98 13.68 15.59
N TRP A 29 -18.98 13.10 14.92
CA TRP A 29 -18.60 13.48 13.55
C TRP A 29 -19.04 12.40 12.56
N ILE A 30 -19.95 12.76 11.65
CA ILE A 30 -20.49 11.85 10.61
C ILE A 30 -19.36 11.31 9.71
N SER A 31 -18.32 12.09 9.48
CA SER A 31 -17.12 11.67 8.74
C SER A 31 -16.35 10.54 9.43
N GLY A 32 -16.60 10.27 10.71
CA GLY A 32 -15.81 9.31 11.48
C GLY A 32 -14.34 9.71 11.56
N PHE A 33 -13.47 8.72 11.70
CA PHE A 33 -12.02 8.90 11.73
C PHE A 33 -11.41 9.05 10.31
N THR A 34 -11.99 9.92 9.48
CA THR A 34 -11.54 10.17 8.10
C THR A 34 -11.20 11.63 7.85
N ASN A 35 -10.28 11.86 6.91
CA ASN A 35 -9.94 13.17 6.37
C ASN A 35 -10.14 13.15 4.85
N ALA A 36 -11.09 13.94 4.34
CA ALA A 36 -11.51 13.94 2.94
C ALA A 36 -11.81 12.52 2.40
N GLY A 37 -12.46 11.68 3.21
CA GLY A 37 -12.79 10.29 2.88
C GLY A 37 -11.65 9.29 3.07
N ASN A 38 -10.43 9.74 3.35
CA ASN A 38 -9.30 8.86 3.66
C ASN A 38 -9.27 8.52 5.14
N LEU A 39 -9.19 7.23 5.46
CA LEU A 39 -9.03 6.79 6.84
C LEU A 39 -7.72 7.33 7.42
N MET A 40 -7.81 8.04 8.56
CA MET A 40 -6.61 8.57 9.26
C MET A 40 -5.94 7.53 10.17
N GLY A 41 -6.51 6.32 10.23
CA GLY A 41 -6.04 5.21 11.05
C GLY A 41 -5.17 4.22 10.28
N HIS A 42 -5.12 3.00 10.78
CA HIS A 42 -4.34 1.92 10.18
C HIS A 42 -4.97 1.41 8.87
N TRP A 43 -4.12 0.95 7.94
CA TRP A 43 -4.56 0.47 6.61
C TRP A 43 -5.54 -0.71 6.65
N VAL A 44 -5.60 -1.43 7.77
CA VAL A 44 -6.49 -2.57 7.97
C VAL A 44 -7.97 -2.17 8.06
N GLY A 45 -8.26 -0.89 8.33
CA GLY A 45 -9.63 -0.40 8.38
C GLY A 45 -10.38 -0.80 9.65
N ARG A 46 -11.70 -0.69 9.59
CA ARG A 46 -12.62 -1.07 10.67
C ARG A 46 -12.90 -2.56 10.58
N GLU A 47 -12.88 -3.25 11.72
CA GLU A 47 -13.21 -4.68 11.81
C GLU A 47 -12.38 -5.51 10.81
N GLY A 48 -11.11 -5.14 10.69
CA GLY A 48 -10.19 -5.70 9.73
C GLY A 48 -9.11 -6.51 10.42
N GLN A 49 -8.64 -7.56 9.74
CA GLN A 49 -7.49 -8.35 10.12
C GLN A 49 -6.57 -8.44 8.92
N GLY A 50 -5.28 -8.18 9.10
CA GLY A 50 -4.37 -8.14 7.98
C GLY A 50 -2.95 -8.49 8.34
N VAL A 51 -2.25 -8.99 7.33
CA VAL A 51 -0.81 -9.23 7.39
C VAL A 51 -0.17 -8.59 6.17
N GLN A 52 1.02 -8.04 6.36
CA GLN A 52 1.85 -7.53 5.27
C GLN A 52 3.29 -7.95 5.51
N ALA A 53 3.99 -8.26 4.43
CA ALA A 53 5.40 -8.61 4.47
C ALA A 53 6.12 -7.96 3.30
N TRP A 54 7.37 -7.55 3.56
CA TRP A 54 8.27 -7.02 2.56
C TRP A 54 9.62 -7.67 2.65
N THR A 55 10.21 -7.93 1.48
CA THR A 55 11.61 -8.32 1.35
C THR A 55 12.29 -7.34 0.42
N THR A 56 13.39 -6.72 0.87
CA THR A 56 14.19 -5.80 0.07
C THR A 56 15.59 -6.39 -0.16
N TYR A 57 15.91 -6.62 -1.43
CA TYR A 57 17.23 -6.98 -1.90
C TYR A 57 17.97 -5.75 -2.42
N TRP A 58 19.15 -5.48 -1.90
CA TRP A 58 19.99 -4.36 -2.31
C TRP A 58 21.09 -4.86 -3.23
N LEU A 59 21.01 -4.49 -4.51
CA LEU A 59 22.03 -4.78 -5.53
C LEU A 59 23.26 -3.87 -5.34
N SER A 60 23.02 -2.64 -4.88
CA SER A 60 24.02 -1.65 -4.49
C SER A 60 23.40 -0.69 -3.47
N PRO A 61 24.15 0.26 -2.88
CA PRO A 61 23.57 1.26 -1.98
C PRO A 61 22.43 2.12 -2.59
N ARG A 62 22.32 2.17 -3.92
CA ARG A 62 21.29 2.94 -4.64
C ARG A 62 20.34 2.08 -5.47
N ASN A 63 20.65 0.80 -5.68
CA ASN A 63 19.88 -0.11 -6.52
C ASN A 63 19.22 -1.16 -5.65
N LYS A 64 17.89 -1.24 -5.65
CA LYS A 64 17.14 -2.21 -4.85
C LYS A 64 15.97 -2.82 -5.60
N LEU A 65 15.62 -4.03 -5.19
CA LEU A 65 14.44 -4.76 -5.59
C LEU A 65 13.64 -5.08 -4.33
N GLN A 66 12.37 -4.70 -4.30
CA GLN A 66 11.47 -4.95 -3.18
C GLN A 66 10.29 -5.81 -3.63
N PHE A 67 10.00 -6.84 -2.86
CA PHE A 67 8.80 -7.66 -2.96
C PHE A 67 7.89 -7.35 -1.79
N GLN A 68 6.60 -7.18 -2.04
CA GLN A 68 5.58 -6.96 -1.04
C GLN A 68 4.46 -7.98 -1.22
N PHE A 69 3.94 -8.47 -0.10
CA PHE A 69 2.69 -9.20 -0.05
C PHE A 69 1.82 -8.61 1.05
N ARG A 70 0.52 -8.48 0.79
CA ARG A 70 -0.46 -8.04 1.78
C ARG A 70 -1.72 -8.87 1.64
N HIS A 71 -2.29 -9.25 2.77
CA HIS A 71 -3.60 -9.87 2.87
C HIS A 71 -4.44 -9.14 3.92
N LEU A 72 -5.71 -8.94 3.60
CA LEU A 72 -6.70 -8.26 4.42
C LEU A 72 -7.99 -9.08 4.42
N LYS A 73 -8.65 -9.14 5.57
CA LYS A 73 -10.01 -9.63 5.73
C LYS A 73 -10.80 -8.63 6.56
N VAL A 74 -12.03 -8.36 6.14
CA VAL A 74 -13.00 -7.52 6.86
C VAL A 74 -14.12 -8.40 7.37
N SER A 75 -14.51 -8.21 8.63
CA SER A 75 -15.53 -9.01 9.29
C SER A 75 -16.92 -8.82 8.65
N ARG A 76 -17.70 -9.91 8.68
CA ARG A 76 -19.10 -9.91 8.27
C ARG A 76 -20.00 -9.11 9.21
N GLU A 77 -19.53 -8.85 10.42
CA GLU A 77 -20.23 -8.05 11.43
C GLU A 77 -20.21 -6.56 11.08
N PHE A 78 -19.27 -6.12 10.24
CA PHE A 78 -19.16 -4.73 9.80
C PHE A 78 -19.79 -4.49 8.43
N ILE A 79 -19.46 -5.34 7.45
CA ILE A 79 -20.00 -5.27 6.10
C ILE A 79 -20.72 -6.58 5.83
N LEU A 80 -21.92 -6.54 5.27
CA LEU A 80 -22.67 -7.75 4.93
C LEU A 80 -21.82 -8.70 4.06
N ASN A 81 -21.72 -9.96 4.49
CA ASN A 81 -20.85 -11.02 3.91
C ASN A 81 -19.32 -10.79 4.05
N GLY A 82 -18.89 -9.70 4.66
CA GLY A 82 -17.50 -9.33 4.88
C GLY A 82 -16.75 -9.11 3.56
N GLY A 83 -15.43 -9.30 3.61
CA GLY A 83 -14.64 -9.34 2.39
C GLY A 83 -13.17 -9.64 2.61
N THR A 84 -12.47 -9.92 1.52
CA THR A 84 -11.03 -10.19 1.53
C THR A 84 -10.33 -9.47 0.40
N LEU A 85 -9.07 -9.13 0.62
CA LEU A 85 -8.16 -8.59 -0.39
C LEU A 85 -6.79 -9.23 -0.20
N ALA A 86 -6.13 -9.55 -1.30
CA ALA A 86 -4.73 -9.93 -1.32
C ALA A 86 -4.05 -9.24 -2.48
N ASP A 87 -2.88 -8.66 -2.22
CA ASP A 87 -2.03 -8.09 -3.25
C ASP A 87 -0.58 -8.54 -3.09
N ALA A 88 0.08 -8.66 -4.23
CA ALA A 88 1.50 -8.89 -4.33
C ALA A 88 2.09 -7.88 -5.30
N SER A 89 3.22 -7.28 -4.93
CA SER A 89 3.89 -6.30 -5.78
C SER A 89 5.40 -6.46 -5.79
N VAL A 90 5.98 -6.02 -6.90
CA VAL A 90 7.43 -5.95 -7.10
C VAL A 90 7.77 -4.53 -7.51
N ARG A 91 8.79 -3.96 -6.85
CA ARG A 91 9.31 -2.63 -7.16
C ARG A 91 10.82 -2.69 -7.34
N ALA A 92 11.31 -2.13 -8.45
CA ALA A 92 12.72 -1.93 -8.71
C ALA A 92 13.04 -0.43 -8.71
N ASP A 93 14.04 -0.03 -7.92
CA ASP A 93 14.62 1.30 -7.95
C ASP A 93 16.08 1.17 -8.40
N LEU A 94 16.40 1.75 -9.56
CA LEU A 94 17.69 1.61 -10.24
C LEU A 94 18.27 2.99 -10.55
N TRP A 95 19.58 3.12 -10.39
CA TRP A 95 20.36 4.29 -10.73
C TRP A 95 21.34 3.97 -11.85
N ALA A 96 21.20 4.68 -12.96
CA ALA A 96 22.15 4.68 -14.05
C ALA A 96 23.08 5.89 -13.90
N ARG A 97 24.31 5.65 -13.45
CA ARG A 97 25.29 6.68 -13.07
C ARG A 97 24.70 7.63 -12.01
N SER A 98 25.25 8.84 -11.89
CA SER A 98 24.78 9.86 -10.95
C SER A 98 23.74 10.82 -11.57
N LYS A 99 23.16 10.49 -12.72
CA LYS A 99 22.34 11.42 -13.52
C LYS A 99 20.94 10.92 -13.84
N PHE A 100 20.70 9.61 -13.77
CA PHE A 100 19.41 9.03 -14.09
C PHE A 100 18.99 8.03 -13.01
N SER A 101 17.72 8.07 -12.65
CA SER A 101 17.08 7.02 -11.86
C SER A 101 15.84 6.52 -12.58
N LEU A 102 15.63 5.21 -12.48
CA LEU A 102 14.47 4.52 -12.98
C LEU A 102 13.79 3.81 -11.81
N THR A 103 12.50 4.05 -11.62
CA THR A 103 11.66 3.28 -10.73
C THR A 103 10.62 2.57 -11.59
N ALA A 104 10.49 1.26 -11.40
CA ALA A 104 9.43 0.46 -12.02
C ALA A 104 8.71 -0.32 -10.92
N ALA A 105 7.39 -0.43 -11.01
CA ALA A 105 6.61 -1.25 -10.10
C ALA A 105 5.46 -1.95 -10.82
N VAL A 106 5.14 -3.17 -10.37
CA VAL A 106 3.96 -3.93 -10.78
C VAL A 106 3.28 -4.49 -9.55
N GLN A 107 1.96 -4.45 -9.52
CA GLN A 107 1.11 -4.99 -8.47
C GLN A 107 0.01 -5.83 -9.11
N TYR A 108 -0.21 -7.02 -8.56
CA TYR A 108 -1.40 -7.82 -8.80
C TYR A 108 -2.26 -7.80 -7.54
N GLU A 109 -3.53 -7.48 -7.69
CA GLU A 109 -4.49 -7.46 -6.60
C GLU A 109 -5.67 -8.37 -6.93
N ALA A 110 -6.14 -9.11 -5.94
CA ALA A 110 -7.37 -9.88 -6.00
C ALA A 110 -8.19 -9.68 -4.74
N TRP A 111 -9.49 -9.43 -4.91
CA TRP A 111 -10.38 -9.13 -3.80
C TRP A 111 -11.75 -9.81 -3.98
N THR A 112 -12.46 -9.97 -2.88
CA THR A 112 -13.81 -10.51 -2.82
C THR A 112 -14.60 -9.72 -1.80
N PHE A 113 -15.48 -8.85 -2.28
CA PHE A 113 -16.38 -8.03 -1.48
C PHE A 113 -17.79 -8.17 -2.07
N PRO A 114 -18.62 -9.11 -1.56
CA PRO A 114 -19.93 -9.42 -2.13
C PRO A 114 -20.89 -8.23 -2.23
N VAL A 115 -20.69 -7.21 -1.38
CA VAL A 115 -21.48 -5.97 -1.40
C VAL A 115 -21.30 -5.14 -2.68
N ILE A 116 -20.16 -5.28 -3.38
CA ILE A 116 -19.85 -4.54 -4.61
C ILE A 116 -19.62 -5.44 -5.84
N ALA A 117 -19.25 -6.71 -5.65
CA ALA A 117 -19.15 -7.68 -6.73
C ALA A 117 -19.47 -9.09 -6.23
N PRO A 118 -20.36 -9.86 -6.90
CA PRO A 118 -20.80 -11.18 -6.44
C PRO A 118 -19.70 -12.25 -6.55
N THR A 119 -18.67 -12.01 -7.36
CA THR A 119 -17.57 -12.94 -7.61
C THR A 119 -16.23 -12.26 -7.36
N ARG A 120 -15.19 -13.07 -7.15
CA ARG A 120 -13.81 -12.59 -6.98
C ARG A 120 -13.38 -11.75 -8.19
N GLN A 121 -12.83 -10.58 -7.92
CA GLN A 121 -12.28 -9.68 -8.92
C GLN A 121 -10.75 -9.62 -8.77
N SER A 122 -10.07 -9.25 -9.85
CA SER A 122 -8.63 -9.01 -9.83
C SER A 122 -8.20 -7.95 -10.84
N ASN A 123 -7.12 -7.25 -10.57
CA ASN A 123 -6.52 -6.28 -11.47
C ASN A 123 -4.98 -6.37 -11.42
N ILE A 124 -4.35 -5.76 -12.43
CA ILE A 124 -2.90 -5.53 -12.47
C ILE A 124 -2.69 -4.03 -12.64
N ALA A 125 -1.83 -3.45 -11.81
CA ALA A 125 -1.37 -2.08 -11.93
C ALA A 125 0.14 -2.08 -12.19
N SER A 126 0.61 -1.23 -13.10
CA SER A 126 2.04 -1.04 -13.34
C SER A 126 2.38 0.45 -13.44
N SER A 127 3.61 0.80 -13.08
CA SER A 127 4.10 2.18 -13.13
C SER A 127 5.58 2.22 -13.50
N LEU A 128 5.95 3.29 -14.20
CA LEU A 128 7.32 3.59 -14.60
C LEU A 128 7.59 5.07 -14.34
N GLN A 129 8.68 5.37 -13.65
CA GLN A 129 9.13 6.73 -13.39
C GLN A 129 10.60 6.85 -13.75
N LEU A 130 10.90 7.80 -14.65
CA LEU A 130 12.26 8.19 -15.00
C LEU A 130 12.54 9.57 -14.39
N THR A 131 13.71 9.73 -13.78
CA THR A 131 14.16 11.03 -13.27
C THR A 131 15.57 11.31 -13.78
N PHE A 132 15.78 12.54 -14.24
CA PHE A 132 17.04 13.00 -14.83
C PHE A 132 17.53 14.27 -14.12
N TRP A 133 18.81 14.26 -13.74
CA TRP A 133 19.49 15.40 -13.15
C TRP A 133 20.52 15.97 -14.14
N PRO A 134 20.18 17.03 -14.89
CA PRO A 134 21.13 17.70 -15.75
C PRO A 134 22.21 18.38 -14.91
N LYS A 135 23.49 18.15 -15.24
CA LYS A 135 24.56 19.06 -14.81
C LYS A 135 24.61 20.22 -15.80
N GLY A 136 24.67 21.45 -15.29
CA GLY A 136 24.55 22.67 -16.08
C GLY A 136 25.46 22.68 -17.30
N PHE A 137 24.93 23.14 -18.44
CA PHE A 137 25.74 23.58 -19.56
C PHE A 137 26.54 24.78 -19.07
N SER A 138 27.87 24.64 -18.99
CA SER A 138 28.73 25.81 -18.82
C SER A 138 28.47 26.74 -19.99
N ARG A 139 27.90 27.93 -19.75
CA ARG A 139 27.96 29.02 -20.73
C ARG A 139 29.44 29.38 -20.83
N GLY A 140 30.07 29.03 -21.95
CA GLY A 140 31.36 29.62 -22.30
C GLY A 140 31.19 31.14 -22.31
N ASN A 141 31.98 31.84 -21.50
CA ASN A 141 32.01 33.30 -21.55
C ASN A 141 32.40 33.73 -22.98
N PRO A 142 31.67 34.67 -23.61
CA PRO A 142 32.17 35.27 -24.84
C PRO A 142 33.47 36.02 -24.52
N SER A 143 34.54 35.67 -25.23
CA SER A 143 35.79 36.42 -25.24
C SER A 143 35.52 37.85 -25.73
N GLN A 144 35.97 38.83 -24.95
CA GLN A 144 36.03 40.25 -25.34
C GLN A 144 36.95 40.45 -26.54
#